data_AF-A0A9E5NWV0-F1
#
_entry.id   AF-A0A9E5NWV0-F1
#
_cell.length_a   1.000
_cell.length_b   1.000
_cell.length_c   1.000
_cell.angle_alpha   90.00
_cell.angle_beta   90.00
_cell.angle_gamma   90.00
#
_symmetry.space_group_name_H-M   'P 1'
#
loop_
_entity.id
_entity.type
_entity.pdbx_description
1 polymer ?
#
loop_
_entity_poly.entity_id
_entity_poly.type
_entity_poly.pdbx_seq_one_letter_code
_entity_poly.pdbx_strand_id
1 'polypeptide(L)'
;MRILIAVAVGVVVLSGCQTIPKPPPDPEAELIERGREIFFNETFDGNGRTCGTCHPASNNFTIDPAFIETLPDDDPLFVAEFNPDLATLERPELMRKFGLILENLDGFDDLENKFVLRGVPHVLGLRTSIDSPQGPRTGWSGDGAPGDGSLRAFATGAVIQHFAKTLNRVPGVDFRLPTEEELNALEAFQLSLGRQQDLSLPLPLKDVVPLRGQEIFLDNSLGKCNICHRNAGANARLGDQDLGNANFNTGVEDLPDQPQDLTSEFVPPDDGFGTPGDGTFNTPSLVEAADTGPFFHNNAIETIEGAVAFFNGDAFNNSPSGRFLANIDPNGVGIKLDGTQVVAVAAFLRVINALENIRQSIAFLQTVERGTFRTREEATGLLERALNETDDSVRVLSDGGLNPGAVADLGEARRLTKKARWSFFFRRRYAREAIIELERARGKLVETS
;
A
#
# COMPACT_ATOMS: atom_id res chain seq x y z
N MET A 1 -12.54 91.14 5.83
CA MET A 1 -12.94 89.77 6.21
C MET A 1 -13.12 88.95 4.94
N ARG A 2 -12.06 88.24 4.51
CA ARG A 2 -12.03 87.35 3.34
C ARG A 2 -10.98 86.24 3.61
N ILE A 3 -11.50 85.01 3.71
CA ILE A 3 -11.03 83.72 3.16
C ILE A 3 -9.52 83.40 3.18
N LEU A 4 -9.17 82.29 3.85
CA LEU A 4 -8.41 81.15 3.29
C LEU A 4 -8.38 80.01 4.33
N ILE A 5 -9.19 78.96 4.10
CA ILE A 5 -9.04 77.65 4.76
C ILE A 5 -8.52 76.71 3.68
N ALA A 6 -7.29 76.22 3.87
CA ALA A 6 -6.67 75.24 3.00
C ALA A 6 -7.22 73.84 3.34
N VAL A 7 -7.88 73.20 2.37
CA VAL A 7 -8.28 71.79 2.46
C VAL A 7 -7.12 70.95 1.95
N ALA A 8 -6.47 70.20 2.83
CA ALA A 8 -5.50 69.17 2.46
C ALA A 8 -6.25 67.90 2.09
N VAL A 9 -6.35 67.61 0.79
CA VAL A 9 -6.84 66.31 0.28
C VAL A 9 -5.69 65.31 0.36
N GLY A 10 -5.76 64.39 1.32
CA GLY A 10 -4.85 63.25 1.40
C GLY A 10 -5.16 62.27 0.27
N VAL A 11 -4.23 62.11 -0.67
CA VAL A 11 -4.28 61.06 -1.68
C VAL A 11 -3.89 59.74 -1.00
N VAL A 12 -4.86 58.86 -0.78
CA VAL A 12 -4.59 57.46 -0.42
C VAL A 12 -4.10 56.76 -1.69
N VAL A 13 -2.80 56.53 -1.78
CA VAL A 13 -2.20 55.66 -2.81
C VAL A 13 -2.54 54.23 -2.40
N LEU A 14 -3.55 53.64 -3.05
CA LEU A 14 -3.77 52.20 -3.03
C LEU A 14 -2.61 51.54 -3.77
N SER A 15 -1.58 51.14 -3.03
CA SER A 15 -0.54 50.24 -3.55
C SER A 15 -1.22 48.96 -4.01
N GLY A 16 -1.34 48.80 -5.33
CA GLY A 16 -1.81 47.57 -5.95
C GLY A 16 -0.98 46.40 -5.45
N CYS A 17 -1.64 45.37 -4.93
CA CYS A 17 -1.01 44.08 -4.70
C CYS A 17 -0.44 43.62 -6.04
N GLN A 18 0.87 43.68 -6.20
CA GLN A 18 1.55 42.99 -7.29
C GLN A 18 1.28 41.51 -7.07
N THR A 19 0.42 40.94 -7.91
CA THR A 19 0.25 39.48 -8.00
C THR A 19 1.59 38.93 -8.45
N ILE A 20 2.37 38.37 -7.51
CA ILE A 20 3.54 37.57 -7.85
C ILE A 20 3.03 36.48 -8.82
N PRO A 21 3.58 36.39 -10.04
CA PRO A 21 3.17 35.36 -10.97
C PRO A 21 3.35 34.00 -10.29
N LYS A 22 2.27 33.20 -10.23
CA LYS A 22 2.37 31.82 -9.76
C LYS A 22 3.41 31.13 -10.66
N PRO A 23 4.42 30.45 -10.10
CA PRO A 23 5.37 29.70 -10.92
C PRO A 23 4.58 28.75 -11.85
N PRO A 24 5.10 28.50 -13.06
CA PRO A 24 4.48 27.54 -13.97
C PRO A 24 4.31 26.21 -13.23
N PRO A 25 3.21 25.50 -13.47
CA PRO A 25 2.94 24.25 -12.77
C PRO A 25 4.06 23.24 -13.07
N ASP A 26 4.43 22.49 -12.05
CA ASP A 26 5.43 21.43 -12.12
C ASP A 26 4.89 20.28 -12.99
N PRO A 27 5.52 19.99 -14.16
CA PRO A 27 5.04 18.97 -15.08
C PRO A 27 4.92 17.57 -14.47
N GLU A 28 5.81 17.23 -13.52
CA GLU A 28 5.75 15.94 -12.82
C GLU A 28 4.52 15.88 -11.91
N ALA A 29 4.28 16.94 -11.14
CA ALA A 29 3.11 17.04 -10.28
C ALA A 29 1.78 17.08 -11.07
N GLU A 30 1.77 17.62 -12.29
CA GLU A 30 0.59 17.54 -13.18
C GLU A 30 0.37 16.11 -13.71
N LEU A 31 1.44 15.40 -14.06
CA LEU A 31 1.35 14.02 -14.53
C LEU A 31 0.85 13.07 -13.43
N ILE A 32 1.38 13.22 -12.21
CA ILE A 32 0.94 12.47 -11.02
C ILE A 32 -0.54 12.73 -10.74
N GLU A 33 -0.98 13.99 -10.79
CA GLU A 33 -2.39 14.33 -10.54
C GLU A 33 -3.30 13.79 -11.64
N ARG A 34 -2.86 13.82 -12.90
CA ARG A 34 -3.58 13.18 -14.01
C ARG A 34 -3.71 11.68 -13.78
N GLY A 35 -2.65 11.03 -13.33
CA GLY A 35 -2.64 9.61 -12.98
C GLY A 35 -3.61 9.29 -11.86
N ARG A 36 -3.64 10.11 -10.81
CA ARG A 36 -4.60 9.99 -9.71
C ARG A 36 -6.04 10.08 -10.21
N GLU A 37 -6.34 11.05 -11.07
CA GLU A 37 -7.67 11.20 -11.66
C GLU A 37 -8.08 9.97 -12.47
N ILE A 38 -7.18 9.41 -13.28
CA ILE A 38 -7.46 8.18 -14.03
C ILE A 38 -7.68 7.01 -13.07
N PHE A 39 -6.78 6.83 -12.09
CA PHE A 39 -6.82 5.71 -11.14
C PHE A 39 -8.16 5.62 -10.39
N PHE A 40 -8.73 6.76 -9.98
CA PHE A 40 -9.96 6.78 -9.18
C PHE A 40 -11.24 7.01 -10.00
N ASN A 41 -11.17 7.62 -11.19
CA ASN A 41 -12.37 8.05 -11.92
C ASN A 41 -12.52 7.43 -13.32
N GLU A 42 -11.49 6.82 -13.90
CA GLU A 42 -11.59 6.22 -15.23
C GLU A 42 -12.10 4.77 -15.16
N THR A 43 -13.13 4.49 -15.96
CA THR A 43 -13.79 3.18 -16.03
C THR A 43 -13.43 2.41 -17.30
N PHE A 44 -12.68 3.05 -18.20
CA PHE A 44 -12.25 2.51 -19.49
C PHE A 44 -13.42 1.92 -20.29
N ASP A 45 -14.56 2.63 -20.31
CA ASP A 45 -15.80 2.18 -20.96
C ASP A 45 -16.22 0.76 -20.54
N GLY A 46 -15.88 0.36 -19.32
CA GLY A 46 -16.05 -0.98 -18.78
C GLY A 46 -17.33 -1.15 -17.95
N ASN A 47 -17.23 -2.03 -16.96
CA ASN A 47 -18.31 -2.44 -16.06
C ASN A 47 -18.55 -1.48 -14.88
N GLY A 48 -17.90 -0.31 -14.88
CA GLY A 48 -18.04 0.71 -13.84
C GLY A 48 -16.98 0.66 -12.74
N ARG A 49 -16.14 -0.38 -12.69
CA ARG A 49 -14.96 -0.41 -11.81
C ARG A 49 -13.95 0.65 -12.22
N THR A 50 -13.19 1.13 -11.24
CA THR A 50 -11.94 1.89 -11.43
C THR A 50 -10.81 1.18 -10.70
N CYS A 51 -9.55 1.60 -10.86
CA CYS A 51 -8.45 1.01 -10.08
C CYS A 51 -8.72 1.20 -8.57
N GLY A 52 -9.31 2.33 -8.20
CA GLY A 52 -9.73 2.65 -6.84
C GLY A 52 -10.81 1.75 -6.24
N THR A 53 -11.53 0.96 -7.03
CA THR A 53 -12.51 -0.02 -6.51
C THR A 53 -11.83 -1.11 -5.68
N CYS A 54 -10.67 -1.60 -6.14
CA CYS A 54 -9.87 -2.61 -5.42
C CYS A 54 -8.67 -2.01 -4.68
N HIS A 55 -8.23 -0.81 -5.07
CA HIS A 55 -7.13 -0.10 -4.42
C HIS A 55 -7.59 1.25 -3.82
N PRO A 56 -8.52 1.23 -2.85
CA PRO A 56 -9.05 2.45 -2.24
C PRO A 56 -7.97 3.18 -1.42
N ALA A 57 -7.78 4.48 -1.67
CA ALA A 57 -6.85 5.30 -0.89
C ALA A 57 -7.22 5.41 0.60
N SER A 58 -8.47 5.15 0.96
CA SER A 58 -8.95 5.16 2.35
C SER A 58 -8.63 3.88 3.12
N ASN A 59 -8.16 2.83 2.44
CA ASN A 59 -7.81 1.54 3.04
C ASN A 59 -6.45 1.07 2.54
N ASN A 60 -5.44 1.94 2.58
CA ASN A 60 -4.05 1.65 2.23
C ASN A 60 -3.86 1.00 0.85
N PHE A 61 -4.74 1.35 -0.11
CA PHE A 61 -4.73 0.82 -1.47
C PHE A 61 -4.87 -0.71 -1.54
N THR A 62 -5.58 -1.30 -0.59
CA THR A 62 -5.98 -2.72 -0.57
C THR A 62 -7.43 -2.84 -0.08
N ILE A 63 -7.99 -4.05 -0.16
CA ILE A 63 -9.30 -4.39 0.39
C ILE A 63 -9.15 -5.55 1.38
N ASP A 64 -9.96 -5.47 2.43
CA ASP A 64 -10.12 -6.50 3.43
C ASP A 64 -11.61 -6.68 3.73
N PRO A 65 -12.02 -7.76 4.43
CA PRO A 65 -13.44 -7.99 4.74
C PRO A 65 -14.11 -6.82 5.48
N ALA A 66 -13.38 -6.12 6.36
CA ALA A 66 -13.93 -5.01 7.13
C ALA A 66 -14.20 -3.80 6.23
N PHE A 67 -13.32 -3.48 5.28
CA PHE A 67 -13.57 -2.45 4.27
C PHE A 67 -14.72 -2.84 3.35
N ILE A 68 -14.75 -4.08 2.86
CA ILE A 68 -15.79 -4.59 1.96
C ILE A 68 -17.19 -4.49 2.59
N GLU A 69 -17.32 -4.75 3.89
CA GLU A 69 -18.58 -4.61 4.64
C GLU A 69 -19.12 -3.17 4.66
N THR A 70 -18.26 -2.16 4.44
CA THR A 70 -18.68 -0.75 4.42
C THR A 70 -19.27 -0.30 3.08
N LEU A 71 -19.10 -1.08 2.02
CA LEU A 71 -19.51 -0.72 0.67
C LEU A 71 -21.00 -1.00 0.43
N PRO A 72 -21.69 -0.18 -0.38
CA PRO A 72 -23.08 -0.44 -0.73
C PRO A 72 -23.19 -1.67 -1.66
N ASP A 73 -24.34 -2.37 -1.63
CA ASP A 73 -24.54 -3.59 -2.42
C ASP A 73 -24.50 -3.37 -3.95
N ASP A 74 -24.64 -2.13 -4.42
CA ASP A 74 -24.52 -1.73 -5.82
C ASP A 74 -23.13 -1.19 -6.20
N ASP A 75 -22.15 -1.30 -5.29
CA ASP A 75 -20.77 -0.92 -5.58
C ASP A 75 -20.20 -1.74 -6.76
N PRO A 76 -19.44 -1.13 -7.70
CA PRO A 76 -18.81 -1.86 -8.80
C PRO A 76 -17.91 -3.02 -8.39
N LEU A 77 -17.41 -3.06 -7.15
CA LEU A 77 -16.72 -4.24 -6.61
C LEU A 77 -17.60 -5.49 -6.71
N PHE A 78 -18.91 -5.35 -6.45
CA PHE A 78 -19.89 -6.43 -6.42
C PHE A 78 -20.58 -6.69 -7.77
N VAL A 79 -20.03 -6.20 -8.88
CA VAL A 79 -20.68 -6.30 -10.20
C VAL A 79 -21.08 -7.74 -10.59
N ALA A 80 -20.34 -8.76 -10.14
CA ALA A 80 -20.68 -10.16 -10.35
C ALA A 80 -21.98 -10.61 -9.64
N GLU A 81 -22.40 -9.93 -8.57
CA GLU A 81 -23.61 -10.25 -7.81
C GLU A 81 -24.89 -9.79 -8.52
N PHE A 82 -24.80 -8.75 -9.37
CA PHE A 82 -25.97 -8.12 -9.98
C PHE A 82 -25.94 -8.01 -11.52
N ASN A 83 -24.80 -8.27 -12.17
CA ASN A 83 -24.71 -8.34 -13.62
C ASN A 83 -24.60 -9.81 -14.09
N PRO A 84 -25.64 -10.37 -14.75
CA PRO A 84 -25.64 -11.77 -15.17
C PRO A 84 -24.54 -12.09 -16.21
N ASP A 85 -24.11 -11.13 -17.02
CA ASP A 85 -23.03 -11.33 -18.01
C ASP A 85 -21.64 -11.45 -17.36
N LEU A 86 -21.55 -11.16 -16.05
CA LEU A 86 -20.34 -11.17 -15.24
C LEU A 86 -20.48 -12.05 -13.98
N ALA A 87 -21.49 -12.94 -13.94
CA ALA A 87 -21.81 -13.72 -12.74
C ALA A 87 -20.64 -14.56 -12.19
N THR A 88 -19.66 -14.90 -13.02
CA THR A 88 -18.45 -15.64 -12.64
C THR A 88 -17.17 -14.82 -12.77
N LEU A 89 -17.26 -13.50 -12.90
CA LEU A 89 -16.10 -12.60 -12.88
C LEU A 89 -15.38 -12.66 -11.52
N GLU A 90 -16.14 -12.90 -10.45
CA GLU A 90 -15.65 -13.08 -9.08
C GLU A 90 -16.31 -14.30 -8.43
N ARG A 91 -15.88 -14.62 -7.20
CA ARG A 91 -16.58 -15.55 -6.28
C ARG A 91 -17.13 -14.73 -5.11
N PRO A 92 -18.41 -14.31 -5.14
CA PRO A 92 -18.95 -13.37 -4.15
C PRO A 92 -18.73 -13.77 -2.68
N GLU A 93 -18.92 -15.04 -2.33
CA GLU A 93 -18.68 -15.51 -0.96
C GLU A 93 -17.22 -15.31 -0.53
N LEU A 94 -16.26 -15.63 -1.41
CA LEU A 94 -14.84 -15.54 -1.11
C LEU A 94 -14.33 -14.09 -1.11
N MET A 95 -14.83 -13.27 -2.02
CA MET A 95 -14.58 -11.83 -2.03
C MET A 95 -15.12 -11.17 -0.76
N ARG A 96 -16.38 -11.41 -0.39
CA ARG A 96 -17.02 -10.80 0.79
C ARG A 96 -16.37 -11.25 2.11
N LYS A 97 -16.03 -12.54 2.25
CA LYS A 97 -15.51 -13.09 3.52
C LYS A 97 -14.01 -12.94 3.70
N PHE A 98 -13.24 -12.96 2.61
CA PHE A 98 -11.78 -13.05 2.67
C PHE A 98 -11.06 -11.97 1.86
N GLY A 99 -11.78 -11.12 1.12
CA GLY A 99 -11.15 -10.10 0.26
C GLY A 99 -10.38 -10.69 -0.92
N LEU A 100 -10.79 -11.88 -1.40
CA LEU A 100 -10.15 -12.56 -2.52
C LEU A 100 -10.79 -12.18 -3.86
N ILE A 101 -9.95 -11.83 -4.82
CA ILE A 101 -10.31 -11.47 -6.20
C ILE A 101 -9.91 -12.61 -7.14
N LEU A 102 -10.77 -12.91 -8.11
CA LEU A 102 -10.53 -13.93 -9.12
C LEU A 102 -9.62 -13.40 -10.23
N GLU A 103 -8.53 -14.11 -10.47
CA GLU A 103 -7.56 -13.80 -11.52
C GLU A 103 -7.43 -14.96 -12.53
N ASN A 104 -7.43 -14.67 -13.83
CA ASN A 104 -7.27 -15.65 -14.91
C ASN A 104 -5.88 -15.49 -15.55
N LEU A 105 -4.84 -15.71 -14.75
CA LEU A 105 -3.45 -15.40 -15.10
C LEU A 105 -2.91 -16.28 -16.23
N ASP A 106 -3.42 -17.50 -16.33
CA ASP A 106 -3.12 -18.47 -17.40
C ASP A 106 -3.97 -18.30 -18.67
N GLY A 107 -4.73 -17.21 -18.76
CA GLY A 107 -5.55 -16.87 -19.91
C GLY A 107 -7.03 -17.20 -19.73
N PHE A 108 -7.80 -16.86 -20.78
CA PHE A 108 -9.27 -16.79 -20.73
C PHE A 108 -9.97 -17.94 -21.47
N ASP A 109 -9.25 -18.99 -21.88
CA ASP A 109 -9.81 -20.07 -22.70
C ASP A 109 -10.69 -21.05 -21.89
N ASP A 110 -10.54 -21.08 -20.56
CA ASP A 110 -11.34 -21.91 -19.65
C ASP A 110 -11.55 -21.20 -18.31
N LEU A 111 -12.49 -20.25 -18.27
CA LEU A 111 -12.76 -19.43 -17.08
C LEU A 111 -13.33 -20.21 -15.89
N GLU A 112 -13.87 -21.41 -16.13
CA GLU A 112 -14.45 -22.24 -15.08
C GLU A 112 -13.35 -22.97 -14.28
N ASN A 113 -12.28 -23.40 -14.95
CA ASN A 113 -11.24 -24.23 -14.34
C ASN A 113 -9.86 -23.55 -14.23
N LYS A 114 -9.60 -22.48 -15.00
CA LYS A 114 -8.33 -21.73 -14.99
C LYS A 114 -8.51 -20.37 -14.33
N PHE A 115 -8.49 -20.38 -13.01
CA PHE A 115 -8.47 -19.17 -12.21
C PHE A 115 -7.69 -19.41 -10.93
N VAL A 116 -7.26 -18.33 -10.29
CA VAL A 116 -6.75 -18.32 -8.92
C VAL A 116 -7.52 -17.28 -8.11
N LEU A 117 -7.33 -17.29 -6.80
CA LEU A 117 -7.94 -16.32 -5.89
C LEU A 117 -6.85 -15.66 -5.06
N ARG A 118 -6.67 -14.35 -5.28
CA ARG A 118 -5.63 -13.57 -4.62
C ARG A 118 -6.20 -12.42 -3.82
N GLY A 119 -5.57 -12.10 -2.70
CA GLY A 119 -5.77 -10.82 -2.02
C GLY A 119 -5.29 -9.68 -2.89
N VAL A 120 -5.70 -8.45 -2.60
CA VAL A 120 -5.26 -7.28 -3.39
C VAL A 120 -3.98 -6.70 -2.77
N PRO A 121 -2.82 -6.73 -3.43
CA PRO A 121 -1.61 -6.14 -2.88
C PRO A 121 -1.72 -4.61 -2.90
N HIS A 122 -1.18 -3.94 -1.88
CA HIS A 122 -1.12 -2.48 -1.87
C HIS A 122 -0.24 -1.95 -3.01
N VAL A 123 -0.50 -0.73 -3.49
CA VAL A 123 0.37 -0.04 -4.49
C VAL A 123 1.33 0.98 -3.88
N LEU A 124 1.57 0.91 -2.56
CA LEU A 124 2.53 1.76 -1.86
C LEU A 124 3.97 1.31 -2.11
N GLY A 125 4.89 2.26 -2.27
CA GLY A 125 6.34 1.99 -2.31
C GLY A 125 6.82 1.22 -3.54
N LEU A 126 6.04 1.20 -4.64
CA LEU A 126 6.37 0.47 -5.87
C LEU A 126 7.70 0.91 -6.49
N ARG A 127 8.07 2.20 -6.37
CA ARG A 127 9.34 2.76 -6.87
C ARG A 127 10.59 1.99 -6.44
N THR A 128 10.51 1.32 -5.31
CA THR A 128 11.62 0.59 -4.69
C THR A 128 11.34 -0.89 -4.54
N SER A 129 10.21 -1.37 -5.07
CA SER A 129 9.69 -2.70 -4.74
C SER A 129 9.39 -3.60 -5.94
N ILE A 130 9.50 -3.09 -7.16
CA ILE A 130 9.16 -3.85 -8.37
C ILE A 130 10.37 -4.23 -9.23
N ASP A 131 11.50 -3.54 -9.09
CA ASP A 131 12.64 -3.75 -9.98
C ASP A 131 13.34 -5.09 -9.71
N SER A 132 13.59 -5.86 -10.78
CA SER A 132 14.30 -7.15 -10.71
C SER A 132 15.25 -7.31 -11.90
N PRO A 133 16.38 -8.03 -11.75
CA PRO A 133 17.25 -8.38 -12.88
C PRO A 133 16.54 -9.15 -14.02
N GLN A 134 15.42 -9.80 -13.72
CA GLN A 134 14.64 -10.59 -14.68
C GLN A 134 13.47 -9.80 -15.32
N GLY A 135 13.38 -8.50 -15.04
CA GLY A 135 12.25 -7.64 -15.42
C GLY A 135 11.34 -7.31 -14.24
N PRO A 136 10.56 -6.21 -14.29
CA PRO A 136 9.77 -5.77 -13.16
C PRO A 136 8.77 -6.83 -12.67
N ARG A 137 8.49 -6.82 -11.36
CA ARG A 137 7.62 -7.76 -10.66
C ARG A 137 6.55 -6.96 -9.92
N THR A 138 5.40 -6.80 -10.57
CA THR A 138 4.21 -6.15 -9.97
C THR A 138 3.18 -7.22 -9.57
N GLY A 139 2.29 -6.91 -8.63
CA GLY A 139 1.34 -7.87 -8.10
C GLY A 139 2.02 -8.86 -7.15
N TRP A 140 1.48 -10.09 -7.07
CA TRP A 140 1.98 -11.14 -6.18
C TRP A 140 3.06 -12.04 -6.79
N SER A 141 3.30 -12.01 -8.10
CA SER A 141 4.34 -12.86 -8.72
C SER A 141 5.05 -12.19 -9.91
N GLY A 142 4.58 -11.02 -10.37
CA GLY A 142 5.02 -10.43 -11.64
C GLY A 142 4.29 -10.98 -12.87
N ASP A 143 3.25 -11.80 -12.68
CA ASP A 143 2.26 -12.15 -13.70
C ASP A 143 1.22 -11.02 -13.88
N GLY A 144 0.18 -11.26 -14.68
CA GLY A 144 -0.88 -10.28 -14.95
C GLY A 144 -0.45 -9.08 -15.81
N ALA A 145 0.85 -8.90 -16.08
CA ALA A 145 1.39 -7.87 -16.96
C ALA A 145 1.63 -8.42 -18.38
N PRO A 146 0.73 -8.19 -19.36
CA PRO A 146 0.96 -8.60 -20.74
C PRO A 146 2.20 -7.93 -21.35
N GLY A 147 3.00 -8.70 -22.08
CA GLY A 147 4.12 -8.16 -22.83
C GLY A 147 5.42 -8.05 -22.01
N ASP A 148 5.81 -6.84 -21.62
CA ASP A 148 7.14 -6.54 -21.08
C ASP A 148 7.27 -6.60 -19.55
N GLY A 149 6.19 -6.94 -18.85
CA GLY A 149 6.17 -7.05 -17.38
C GLY A 149 6.18 -5.70 -16.64
N SER A 150 6.19 -4.58 -17.35
CA SER A 150 6.23 -3.24 -16.74
C SER A 150 4.98 -2.92 -15.92
N LEU A 151 5.06 -1.90 -15.07
CA LEU A 151 3.90 -1.39 -14.33
C LEU A 151 2.79 -0.91 -15.29
N ARG A 152 3.16 -0.41 -16.48
CA ARG A 152 2.24 -0.02 -17.54
C ARG A 152 1.54 -1.21 -18.18
N ALA A 153 2.30 -2.27 -18.47
CA ALA A 153 1.75 -3.54 -18.92
C ALA A 153 0.76 -4.09 -17.89
N PHE A 154 1.13 -4.07 -16.60
CA PHE A 154 0.26 -4.50 -15.50
C PHE A 154 -1.06 -3.73 -15.47
N ALA A 155 -1.04 -2.39 -15.62
CA ALA A 155 -2.26 -1.59 -15.72
C ALA A 155 -3.15 -2.00 -16.91
N THR A 156 -2.55 -2.35 -18.05
CA THR A 156 -3.28 -2.86 -19.21
C THR A 156 -3.92 -4.22 -18.92
N GLY A 157 -3.17 -5.13 -18.28
CA GLY A 157 -3.68 -6.44 -17.87
C GLY A 157 -4.83 -6.34 -16.88
N ALA A 158 -4.74 -5.44 -15.90
CA ALA A 158 -5.81 -5.18 -14.93
C ALA A 158 -7.12 -4.73 -15.61
N VAL A 159 -7.04 -3.85 -16.62
CA VAL A 159 -8.22 -3.46 -17.41
C VAL A 159 -8.83 -4.65 -18.14
N ILE A 160 -8.00 -5.46 -18.81
CA ILE A 160 -8.48 -6.66 -19.52
C ILE A 160 -9.13 -7.66 -18.56
N GLN A 161 -8.51 -7.91 -17.41
CA GLN A 161 -8.95 -8.89 -16.42
C GLN A 161 -10.27 -8.47 -15.75
N HIS A 162 -10.36 -7.23 -15.28
CA HIS A 162 -11.39 -6.84 -14.30
C HIS A 162 -12.44 -5.84 -14.79
N PHE A 163 -12.25 -5.14 -15.91
CA PHE A 163 -13.12 -4.01 -16.30
C PHE A 163 -14.17 -4.40 -17.34
N ALA A 164 -14.12 -5.63 -17.86
CA ALA A 164 -14.98 -6.04 -18.97
C ALA A 164 -16.47 -6.04 -18.62
N LYS A 165 -17.30 -5.61 -19.59
CA LYS A 165 -18.77 -5.69 -19.53
C LYS A 165 -19.32 -7.11 -19.67
N THR A 166 -18.61 -7.98 -20.39
CA THR A 166 -18.89 -9.42 -20.50
C THR A 166 -17.60 -10.22 -20.32
N LEU A 167 -17.72 -11.49 -19.99
CA LEU A 167 -16.57 -12.40 -19.82
C LEU A 167 -15.77 -12.69 -21.11
N ASN A 168 -16.25 -12.23 -22.27
CA ASN A 168 -15.52 -12.34 -23.54
C ASN A 168 -14.28 -11.43 -23.60
N ARG A 169 -14.28 -10.35 -22.81
CA ARG A 169 -13.14 -9.42 -22.65
C ARG A 169 -12.57 -8.88 -23.97
N VAL A 170 -13.46 -8.45 -24.87
CA VAL A 170 -13.08 -7.95 -26.20
C VAL A 170 -12.79 -6.44 -26.14
N PRO A 171 -11.56 -5.98 -26.44
CA PRO A 171 -11.25 -4.56 -26.52
C PRO A 171 -12.11 -3.82 -27.56
N GLY A 172 -12.58 -2.63 -27.21
CA GLY A 172 -13.51 -1.83 -28.01
C GLY A 172 -14.98 -2.24 -27.91
N VAL A 173 -15.28 -3.36 -27.24
CA VAL A 173 -16.65 -3.84 -27.00
C VAL A 173 -16.94 -3.88 -25.51
N ASP A 174 -16.12 -4.61 -24.76
CA ASP A 174 -16.30 -4.83 -23.33
C ASP A 174 -15.60 -3.77 -22.47
N PHE A 175 -14.55 -3.15 -23.00
CA PHE A 175 -13.75 -2.07 -22.41
C PHE A 175 -12.90 -1.41 -23.51
N ARG A 176 -12.38 -0.20 -23.28
CA ARG A 176 -11.29 0.38 -24.09
C ARG A 176 -9.94 0.09 -23.42
N LEU A 177 -8.88 -0.04 -24.19
CA LEU A 177 -7.53 -0.11 -23.61
C LEU A 177 -7.09 1.29 -23.13
N PRO A 178 -6.26 1.38 -22.07
CA PRO A 178 -5.58 2.61 -21.72
C PRO A 178 -4.73 3.12 -22.89
N THR A 179 -4.68 4.44 -23.06
CA THR A 179 -3.76 5.09 -23.99
C THR A 179 -2.35 5.19 -23.40
N GLU A 180 -1.35 5.41 -24.25
CA GLU A 180 0.04 5.62 -23.82
C GLU A 180 0.19 6.77 -22.81
N GLU A 181 -0.56 7.86 -23.00
CA GLU A 181 -0.53 9.01 -22.09
C GLU A 181 -1.19 8.69 -20.74
N GLU A 182 -2.25 7.90 -20.74
CA GLU A 182 -2.88 7.42 -19.50
C GLU A 182 -1.98 6.46 -18.74
N LEU A 183 -1.29 5.56 -19.43
CA LEU A 183 -0.31 4.64 -18.83
C LEU A 183 0.87 5.38 -18.21
N ASN A 184 1.41 6.41 -18.89
CA ASN A 184 2.45 7.28 -18.33
C ASN A 184 1.98 7.97 -17.03
N ALA A 185 0.74 8.45 -17.04
CA ALA A 185 0.16 9.15 -15.89
C ALA A 185 -0.09 8.19 -14.72
N LEU A 186 -0.68 7.01 -14.98
CA LEU A 186 -0.90 5.96 -13.99
C LEU A 186 0.41 5.51 -13.34
N GLU A 187 1.44 5.23 -14.15
CA GLU A 187 2.76 4.86 -13.66
C GLU A 187 3.36 5.96 -12.78
N ALA A 188 3.32 7.22 -13.21
CA ALA A 188 3.80 8.34 -12.42
C ALA A 188 3.07 8.46 -11.07
N PHE A 189 1.75 8.31 -11.06
CA PHE A 189 0.96 8.32 -9.83
C PHE A 189 1.34 7.16 -8.91
N GLN A 190 1.31 5.93 -9.40
CA GLN A 190 1.61 4.73 -8.61
C GLN A 190 3.04 4.76 -8.03
N LEU A 191 4.03 5.20 -8.81
CA LEU A 191 5.41 5.35 -8.34
C LEU A 191 5.62 6.52 -7.38
N SER A 192 4.64 7.42 -7.24
CA SER A 192 4.67 8.52 -6.27
C SER A 192 4.11 8.13 -4.89
N LEU A 193 3.44 6.97 -4.80
CA LEU A 193 2.78 6.52 -3.57
C LEU A 193 3.78 5.90 -2.59
N GLY A 194 3.53 6.14 -1.29
CA GLY A 194 4.33 5.59 -0.20
C GLY A 194 5.77 6.13 -0.16
N ARG A 195 6.66 5.32 0.41
CA ARG A 195 8.09 5.65 0.52
C ARG A 195 8.76 5.73 -0.86
N GLN A 196 9.73 6.64 -0.95
CA GLN A 196 10.50 6.87 -2.19
C GLN A 196 11.93 6.28 -2.10
N GLN A 197 12.27 5.68 -0.98
CA GLN A 197 13.55 5.03 -0.68
C GLN A 197 13.33 3.92 0.36
N ASP A 198 14.18 2.89 0.34
CA ASP A 198 14.21 1.90 1.41
C ASP A 198 14.72 2.53 2.73
N LEU A 199 14.36 1.89 3.84
CA LEU A 199 14.98 2.20 5.12
C LEU A 199 16.48 1.89 5.08
N SER A 200 17.22 2.44 6.05
CA SER A 200 18.59 2.02 6.33
C SER A 200 18.60 1.38 7.71
N LEU A 201 18.47 0.05 7.77
CA LEU A 201 18.54 -0.68 9.03
C LEU A 201 20.00 -0.86 9.48
N PRO A 202 20.27 -0.90 10.81
CA PRO A 202 19.32 -0.78 11.92
C PRO A 202 18.87 0.67 12.19
N LEU A 203 17.62 0.83 12.64
CA LEU A 203 17.09 2.08 13.20
C LEU A 203 17.43 2.21 14.69
N PRO A 204 17.59 3.43 15.21
CA PRO A 204 17.79 3.69 16.63
C PRO A 204 16.45 3.65 17.39
N LEU A 205 15.88 2.44 17.53
CA LEU A 205 14.60 2.21 18.21
C LEU A 205 14.74 2.39 19.73
N LYS A 206 13.75 3.02 20.37
CA LYS A 206 13.76 3.29 21.82
C LYS A 206 13.18 2.16 22.67
N ASP A 207 12.12 1.53 22.17
CA ASP A 207 11.42 0.48 22.91
C ASP A 207 12.17 -0.85 22.80
N VAL A 208 12.36 -1.52 23.93
CA VAL A 208 13.20 -2.72 24.04
C VAL A 208 12.68 -3.92 23.23
N VAL A 209 11.35 -4.04 23.06
CA VAL A 209 10.75 -5.16 22.33
C VAL A 209 10.90 -5.00 20.81
N PRO A 210 10.52 -3.88 20.18
CA PRO A 210 10.86 -3.59 18.79
C PRO A 210 12.35 -3.62 18.49
N LEU A 211 13.20 -3.13 19.41
CA LEU A 211 14.66 -3.21 19.27
C LEU A 211 15.12 -4.67 19.17
N ARG A 212 14.63 -5.55 20.05
CA ARG A 212 14.92 -6.98 19.96
C ARG A 212 14.38 -7.61 18.67
N GLY A 213 13.22 -7.18 18.21
CA GLY A 213 12.65 -7.60 16.93
C GLY A 213 13.56 -7.28 15.75
N GLN A 214 14.09 -6.06 15.71
CA GLN A 214 15.05 -5.63 14.68
C GLN A 214 16.33 -6.46 14.71
N GLU A 215 16.86 -6.76 15.90
CA GLU A 215 18.04 -7.63 16.04
C GLU A 215 17.78 -9.01 15.43
N ILE A 216 16.63 -9.62 15.74
CA ILE A 216 16.23 -10.94 15.20
C ILE A 216 16.07 -10.86 13.68
N PHE A 217 15.40 -9.82 13.18
CA PHE A 217 15.15 -9.60 11.76
C PHE A 217 16.46 -9.53 10.94
N LEU A 218 17.49 -8.88 11.49
CA LEU A 218 18.80 -8.70 10.86
C LEU A 218 19.76 -9.88 11.08
N ASP A 219 19.43 -10.81 11.97
CA ASP A 219 20.28 -11.95 12.32
C ASP A 219 20.11 -13.10 11.31
N ASN A 220 21.13 -13.32 10.48
CA ASN A 220 21.18 -14.40 9.50
C ASN A 220 21.30 -15.81 10.11
N SER A 221 21.49 -15.93 11.42
CA SER A 221 21.48 -17.21 12.15
C SER A 221 20.16 -17.50 12.88
N LEU A 222 19.27 -16.51 12.95
CA LEU A 222 18.01 -16.62 13.70
C LEU A 222 16.80 -16.27 12.83
N GLY A 223 16.54 -14.98 12.58
CA GLY A 223 15.35 -14.54 11.85
C GLY A 223 15.50 -14.67 10.33
N LYS A 224 16.69 -14.43 9.77
CA LYS A 224 17.00 -14.51 8.33
C LYS A 224 16.12 -13.63 7.42
N CYS A 225 15.25 -12.79 7.99
CA CYS A 225 14.26 -12.01 7.27
C CYS A 225 14.91 -11.05 6.26
N ASN A 226 16.02 -10.41 6.67
CA ASN A 226 16.74 -9.43 5.87
C ASN A 226 17.47 -10.00 4.64
N ILE A 227 17.47 -11.32 4.44
CA ILE A 227 17.97 -11.98 3.23
C ILE A 227 17.01 -11.73 2.06
N CYS A 228 15.71 -11.93 2.29
CA CYS A 228 14.67 -11.71 1.29
C CYS A 228 14.08 -10.30 1.38
N HIS A 229 13.94 -9.75 2.59
CA HIS A 229 13.36 -8.42 2.84
C HIS A 229 14.44 -7.42 3.26
N ARG A 230 15.37 -7.11 2.34
CA ARG A 230 16.49 -6.22 2.65
C ARG A 230 15.99 -4.86 3.11
N ASN A 231 16.48 -4.40 4.27
CA ASN A 231 16.02 -3.17 4.93
C ASN A 231 14.49 -3.13 5.18
N ALA A 232 13.87 -4.29 5.38
CA ALA A 232 12.41 -4.44 5.42
C ALA A 232 11.68 -4.02 4.14
N GLY A 233 12.40 -3.79 3.03
CA GLY A 233 11.82 -3.59 1.71
C GLY A 233 11.50 -4.92 1.02
N ALA A 234 11.22 -4.82 -0.27
CA ALA A 234 10.83 -5.94 -1.15
C ALA A 234 12.01 -6.57 -1.91
N ASN A 235 13.24 -6.13 -1.66
CA ASN A 235 14.43 -6.55 -2.41
C ASN A 235 15.22 -7.61 -1.66
N ALA A 236 15.68 -8.64 -2.37
CA ALA A 236 16.46 -9.74 -1.81
C ALA A 236 17.95 -9.62 -2.16
N ARG A 237 18.81 -10.04 -1.23
CA ARG A 237 20.25 -10.16 -1.48
C ARG A 237 20.78 -11.48 -0.95
N LEU A 238 21.36 -12.28 -1.83
CA LEU A 238 21.98 -13.54 -1.47
C LEU A 238 23.51 -13.44 -1.56
N GLY A 239 24.16 -13.42 -0.40
CA GLY A 239 25.60 -13.17 -0.32
C GLY A 239 25.94 -11.81 -0.93
N ASP A 240 26.70 -11.83 -2.03
CA ASP A 240 27.06 -10.63 -2.78
C ASP A 240 26.14 -10.31 -3.96
N GLN A 241 25.24 -11.22 -4.34
CA GLN A 241 24.32 -11.02 -5.45
C GLN A 241 23.08 -10.25 -5.00
N ASP A 242 22.83 -9.13 -5.68
CA ASP A 242 21.57 -8.40 -5.62
C ASP A 242 20.56 -9.06 -6.55
N LEU A 243 19.43 -9.48 -5.99
CA LEU A 243 18.36 -10.15 -6.73
C LEU A 243 17.18 -9.20 -7.02
N GLY A 244 17.23 -7.95 -6.54
CA GLY A 244 16.10 -7.02 -6.59
C GLY A 244 14.83 -7.64 -5.98
N ASN A 245 13.67 -7.26 -6.49
CA ASN A 245 12.42 -7.95 -6.18
C ASN A 245 12.42 -9.32 -6.86
N ALA A 246 12.59 -10.36 -6.06
CA ALA A 246 12.69 -11.73 -6.52
C ALA A 246 11.50 -12.55 -6.03
N ASN A 247 11.17 -13.60 -6.81
CA ASN A 247 10.14 -14.54 -6.43
C ASN A 247 10.71 -15.71 -5.61
N PHE A 248 9.92 -16.16 -4.65
CA PHE A 248 10.22 -17.26 -3.77
C PHE A 248 8.99 -18.14 -3.58
N ASN A 249 9.19 -19.45 -3.49
CA ASN A 249 8.17 -20.35 -2.98
C ASN A 249 8.41 -20.55 -1.49
N THR A 250 7.55 -19.94 -0.66
CA THR A 250 7.60 -20.00 0.80
C THR A 250 6.64 -21.04 1.37
N GLY A 251 5.92 -21.81 0.54
CA GLY A 251 4.97 -22.83 0.99
C GLY A 251 3.67 -22.28 1.56
N VAL A 252 3.26 -21.05 1.21
CA VAL A 252 1.96 -20.49 1.63
C VAL A 252 0.81 -21.37 1.13
N GLU A 253 0.87 -21.82 -0.13
CA GLU A 253 -0.13 -22.73 -0.71
C GLU A 253 -0.18 -24.11 -0.02
N ASP A 254 0.88 -24.49 0.71
CA ASP A 254 0.93 -25.74 1.47
C ASP A 254 0.40 -25.58 2.91
N LEU A 255 -0.13 -24.40 3.28
CA LEU A 255 -0.77 -24.19 4.57
C LEU A 255 -2.00 -25.10 4.70
N PRO A 256 -2.13 -25.85 5.82
CA PRO A 256 -3.33 -26.62 6.08
C PRO A 256 -4.48 -25.72 6.49
N ASP A 257 -5.72 -26.17 6.23
CA ASP A 257 -6.95 -25.58 6.76
C ASP A 257 -7.06 -24.07 6.50
N GLN A 258 -6.66 -23.61 5.31
CA GLN A 258 -6.74 -22.19 4.96
C GLN A 258 -8.20 -21.73 5.06
N PRO A 259 -8.50 -20.54 5.63
CA PRO A 259 -9.88 -20.14 5.91
C PRO A 259 -10.86 -20.27 4.74
N GLN A 260 -10.39 -19.95 3.53
CA GLN A 260 -11.15 -20.07 2.29
C GLN A 260 -11.46 -21.53 1.89
N ASP A 261 -10.55 -22.47 2.17
CA ASP A 261 -10.71 -23.90 1.88
C ASP A 261 -11.69 -24.59 2.84
N LEU A 262 -11.98 -23.96 3.98
CA LEU A 262 -12.98 -24.43 4.95
C LEU A 262 -14.42 -24.08 4.56
N THR A 263 -14.61 -23.33 3.48
CA THR A 263 -15.93 -23.06 2.91
C THR A 263 -16.41 -24.20 2.02
N SER A 264 -17.62 -24.06 1.44
CA SER A 264 -18.09 -24.97 0.39
C SER A 264 -17.67 -24.55 -1.02
N GLU A 265 -17.02 -23.40 -1.16
CA GLU A 265 -16.58 -22.88 -2.45
C GLU A 265 -15.32 -23.59 -2.92
N PHE A 266 -15.19 -23.76 -4.24
CA PHE A 266 -13.97 -24.32 -4.82
C PHE A 266 -12.89 -23.24 -4.93
N VAL A 267 -11.76 -23.49 -4.29
CA VAL A 267 -10.54 -22.67 -4.36
C VAL A 267 -9.46 -23.51 -5.04
N PRO A 268 -9.08 -23.21 -6.29
CA PRO A 268 -7.97 -23.87 -6.95
C PRO A 268 -6.63 -23.42 -6.35
N PRO A 269 -5.62 -24.30 -6.26
CA PRO A 269 -4.27 -23.91 -5.88
C PRO A 269 -3.69 -22.86 -6.85
N ASP A 270 -2.92 -21.91 -6.31
CA ASP A 270 -2.21 -20.89 -7.08
C ASP A 270 -0.81 -21.36 -7.43
N ASP A 271 -0.51 -21.51 -8.73
CA ASP A 271 0.78 -21.98 -9.20
C ASP A 271 1.81 -20.85 -9.42
N GLY A 272 1.49 -19.60 -9.09
CA GLY A 272 2.43 -18.49 -9.06
C GLY A 272 2.86 -18.00 -10.45
N PHE A 273 4.15 -17.68 -10.61
CA PHE A 273 4.63 -16.99 -11.82
C PHE A 273 4.79 -17.92 -13.04
N GLY A 274 4.17 -17.53 -14.16
CA GLY A 274 4.31 -18.16 -15.47
C GLY A 274 3.13 -19.08 -15.82
N THR A 275 3.17 -19.70 -17.01
CA THR A 275 2.12 -20.64 -17.46
C THR A 275 2.77 -21.85 -18.17
N PRO A 276 2.77 -23.05 -17.56
CA PRO A 276 2.35 -23.32 -16.18
C PRO A 276 3.26 -22.58 -15.17
N GLY A 277 2.72 -22.26 -14.00
CA GLY A 277 3.42 -21.53 -12.95
C GLY A 277 4.54 -22.34 -12.28
N ASP A 278 5.53 -21.65 -11.73
CA ASP A 278 6.69 -22.25 -11.06
C ASP A 278 6.57 -22.32 -9.52
N GLY A 279 5.41 -21.93 -8.99
CA GLY A 279 5.06 -21.89 -7.57
C GLY A 279 5.67 -20.73 -6.80
N THR A 280 6.27 -19.74 -7.47
CA THR A 280 6.96 -18.63 -6.83
C THR A 280 6.17 -17.31 -6.87
N PHE A 281 6.26 -16.54 -5.78
CA PHE A 281 5.60 -15.25 -5.58
C PHE A 281 6.64 -14.20 -5.22
N ASN A 282 6.46 -12.96 -5.66
CA ASN A 282 7.41 -11.88 -5.39
C ASN A 282 7.39 -11.48 -3.91
N THR A 283 8.52 -10.96 -3.44
CA THR A 283 8.66 -10.52 -2.05
C THR A 283 7.92 -9.19 -1.83
N PRO A 284 6.92 -9.08 -0.92
CA PRO A 284 6.29 -7.79 -0.61
C PRO A 284 7.17 -6.91 0.29
N SER A 285 6.91 -5.60 0.28
CA SER A 285 7.52 -4.66 1.22
C SER A 285 6.94 -4.87 2.63
N LEU A 286 7.79 -4.84 3.67
CA LEU A 286 7.35 -5.00 5.06
C LEU A 286 7.21 -3.68 5.81
N VAL A 287 7.64 -2.56 5.21
CA VAL A 287 7.48 -1.23 5.82
C VAL A 287 5.99 -0.88 5.93
N GLU A 288 5.18 -1.22 4.93
CA GLU A 288 3.74 -0.93 4.85
C GLU A 288 2.87 -2.10 5.32
N ALA A 289 3.46 -3.18 5.83
CA ALA A 289 2.72 -4.44 6.02
C ALA A 289 1.72 -4.42 7.19
N ALA A 290 2.02 -3.72 8.29
CA ALA A 290 1.28 -3.91 9.54
C ALA A 290 -0.18 -3.38 9.52
N ASP A 291 -0.55 -2.57 8.53
CA ASP A 291 -1.88 -2.02 8.29
C ASP A 291 -2.47 -2.38 6.91
N THR A 292 -1.90 -3.39 6.25
CA THR A 292 -2.33 -3.89 4.93
C THR A 292 -2.65 -5.39 4.94
N GLY A 293 -2.91 -5.95 6.12
CA GLY A 293 -3.44 -7.31 6.24
C GLY A 293 -4.84 -7.45 5.61
N PRO A 294 -5.34 -8.68 5.39
CA PRO A 294 -4.69 -9.96 5.68
C PRO A 294 -3.42 -10.24 4.84
N PHE A 295 -2.66 -11.25 5.24
CA PHE A 295 -1.30 -11.49 4.77
C PHE A 295 -1.21 -12.65 3.78
N PHE A 296 -0.13 -12.60 2.99
CA PHE A 296 0.20 -13.46 1.86
C PHE A 296 -0.70 -13.25 0.64
N HIS A 297 -0.37 -13.88 -0.48
CA HIS A 297 -1.05 -13.66 -1.76
C HIS A 297 -2.51 -14.08 -1.75
N ASN A 298 -2.92 -14.91 -0.78
CA ASN A 298 -4.24 -15.50 -0.67
C ASN A 298 -4.96 -15.14 0.65
N ASN A 299 -4.52 -14.10 1.37
CA ASN A 299 -5.13 -13.62 2.61
C ASN A 299 -5.28 -14.68 3.72
N ALA A 300 -4.52 -15.78 3.69
CA ALA A 300 -4.72 -16.92 4.60
C ALA A 300 -4.48 -16.60 6.08
N ILE A 301 -3.74 -15.53 6.39
CA ILE A 301 -3.39 -15.16 7.77
C ILE A 301 -3.77 -13.71 8.06
N GLU A 302 -4.56 -13.49 9.11
CA GLU A 302 -5.14 -12.18 9.42
C GLU A 302 -4.18 -11.21 10.12
N THR A 303 -3.28 -11.71 10.98
CA THR A 303 -2.45 -10.86 11.87
C THR A 303 -0.98 -10.89 11.51
N ILE A 304 -0.28 -9.77 11.74
CA ILE A 304 1.16 -9.67 11.47
C ILE A 304 1.95 -10.64 12.35
N GLU A 305 1.50 -10.89 13.59
CA GLU A 305 2.05 -11.93 14.46
C GLU A 305 1.90 -13.33 13.86
N GLY A 306 0.72 -13.63 13.30
CA GLY A 306 0.48 -14.88 12.57
C GLY A 306 1.39 -15.01 11.34
N ALA A 307 1.57 -13.93 10.59
CA ALA A 307 2.41 -13.93 9.38
C ALA A 307 3.90 -14.13 9.73
N VAL A 308 4.36 -13.58 10.85
CA VAL A 308 5.71 -13.89 11.37
C VAL A 308 5.78 -15.33 11.89
N ALA A 309 4.73 -15.81 12.55
CA ALA A 309 4.68 -17.17 13.10
C ALA A 309 4.71 -18.25 12.00
N PHE A 310 4.13 -17.97 10.82
CA PHE A 310 4.11 -18.86 9.65
C PHE A 310 5.50 -19.42 9.32
N PHE A 311 6.54 -18.59 9.35
CA PHE A 311 7.90 -18.99 9.00
C PHE A 311 8.51 -20.03 9.96
N ASN A 312 7.87 -20.33 11.09
CA ASN A 312 8.28 -21.42 11.99
C ASN A 312 7.64 -22.76 11.64
N GLY A 313 6.59 -22.75 10.83
CA GLY A 313 5.75 -23.91 10.52
C GLY A 313 6.38 -24.87 9.52
N ASP A 314 5.78 -26.06 9.42
CA ASP A 314 6.23 -27.11 8.50
C ASP A 314 6.03 -26.71 7.02
N ALA A 315 4.97 -25.96 6.71
CA ALA A 315 4.70 -25.46 5.36
C ALA A 315 5.90 -24.65 4.83
N PHE A 316 6.36 -23.66 5.60
CA PHE A 316 7.56 -22.91 5.25
C PHE A 316 8.84 -23.77 5.28
N ASN A 317 9.11 -24.50 6.37
CA ASN A 317 10.38 -25.21 6.52
C ASN A 317 10.58 -26.34 5.50
N ASN A 318 9.50 -26.92 4.97
CA ASN A 318 9.54 -27.91 3.88
C ASN A 318 9.45 -27.29 2.48
N SER A 319 9.11 -26.00 2.35
CA SER A 319 9.12 -25.28 1.08
C SER A 319 10.52 -25.21 0.45
N PRO A 320 10.63 -24.91 -0.85
CA PRO A 320 11.93 -24.63 -1.49
C PRO A 320 12.74 -23.55 -0.76
N SER A 321 12.10 -22.48 -0.31
CA SER A 321 12.79 -21.38 0.39
C SER A 321 13.23 -21.76 1.80
N GLY A 322 12.40 -22.48 2.56
CA GLY A 322 12.77 -22.96 3.89
C GLY A 322 13.95 -23.93 3.83
N ARG A 323 13.93 -24.88 2.87
CA ARG A 323 15.05 -25.80 2.62
C ARG A 323 16.31 -25.06 2.18
N PHE A 324 16.16 -24.03 1.35
CA PHE A 324 17.28 -23.19 0.97
C PHE A 324 17.93 -22.50 2.19
N LEU A 325 17.12 -21.87 3.06
CA LEU A 325 17.63 -21.25 4.29
C LEU A 325 18.29 -22.25 5.23
N ALA A 326 17.75 -23.46 5.35
CA ALA A 326 18.35 -24.53 6.13
C ALA A 326 19.72 -24.95 5.56
N ASN A 327 19.85 -25.05 4.24
CA ASN A 327 21.09 -25.47 3.59
C ASN A 327 22.23 -24.45 3.75
N ILE A 328 21.92 -23.15 3.84
CA ILE A 328 22.93 -22.11 4.05
C ILE A 328 23.20 -21.84 5.54
N ASP A 329 22.42 -22.43 6.44
CA ASP A 329 22.61 -22.34 7.89
C ASP A 329 23.61 -23.41 8.37
N PRO A 330 24.64 -23.06 9.16
CA PRO A 330 25.62 -24.03 9.65
C PRO A 330 25.03 -25.19 10.48
N ASN A 331 23.85 -25.00 11.07
CA ASN A 331 23.16 -26.00 11.89
C ASN A 331 22.03 -26.72 11.12
N GLY A 332 21.84 -26.42 9.83
CA GLY A 332 20.77 -27.03 9.03
C GLY A 332 19.36 -26.57 9.43
N VAL A 333 19.24 -25.39 10.05
CA VAL A 333 17.95 -24.87 10.54
C VAL A 333 17.43 -23.82 9.57
N GLY A 334 16.14 -23.90 9.19
CA GLY A 334 15.43 -22.84 8.47
C GLY A 334 15.16 -21.64 9.37
N ILE A 335 13.89 -21.30 9.58
CA ILE A 335 13.49 -20.30 10.59
C ILE A 335 12.80 -21.04 11.74
N LYS A 336 13.24 -20.72 12.97
CA LYS A 336 12.68 -21.29 14.20
C LYS A 336 12.79 -20.29 15.35
N LEU A 337 11.75 -19.49 15.49
CA LEU A 337 11.54 -18.48 16.51
C LEU A 337 10.58 -19.02 17.58
N ASP A 338 10.87 -18.71 18.84
CA ASP A 338 9.94 -18.91 19.95
C ASP A 338 8.88 -17.81 19.98
N GLY A 339 7.76 -18.03 20.68
CA GLY A 339 6.63 -17.09 20.70
C GLY A 339 6.99 -15.65 21.09
N THR A 340 7.92 -15.45 22.02
CA THR A 340 8.38 -14.10 22.41
C THR A 340 9.25 -13.43 21.34
N GLN A 341 9.96 -14.23 20.53
CA GLN A 341 10.74 -13.74 19.39
C GLN A 341 9.83 -13.35 18.23
N VAL A 342 8.76 -14.12 17.97
CA VAL A 342 7.69 -13.78 17.02
C VAL A 342 7.07 -12.42 17.38
N VAL A 343 6.66 -12.26 18.65
CA VAL A 343 6.10 -10.99 19.15
C VAL A 343 7.08 -9.83 18.98
N ALA A 344 8.38 -10.05 19.25
CA ALA A 344 9.38 -9.00 19.09
C ALA A 344 9.52 -8.56 17.62
N VAL A 345 9.60 -9.50 16.68
CA VAL A 345 9.66 -9.19 15.24
C VAL A 345 8.39 -8.49 14.77
N ALA A 346 7.21 -8.97 15.15
CA ALA A 346 5.95 -8.30 14.85
C ALA A 346 5.90 -6.87 15.40
N ALA A 347 6.37 -6.65 16.63
CA ALA A 347 6.47 -5.31 17.22
C ALA A 347 7.42 -4.40 16.44
N PHE A 348 8.53 -4.93 15.91
CA PHE A 348 9.41 -4.19 15.01
C PHE A 348 8.69 -3.77 13.73
N LEU A 349 7.98 -4.69 13.07
CA LEU A 349 7.21 -4.40 11.84
C LEU A 349 6.12 -3.34 12.08
N ARG A 350 5.39 -3.43 13.19
CA ARG A 350 4.41 -2.43 13.61
C ARG A 350 5.05 -1.04 13.82
N VAL A 351 6.22 -0.97 14.43
CA VAL A 351 6.91 0.32 14.65
C VAL A 351 7.40 0.95 13.34
N ILE A 352 8.00 0.19 12.41
CA ILE A 352 8.45 0.76 11.13
C ILE A 352 7.28 1.23 10.27
N ASN A 353 6.15 0.53 10.32
CA ASN A 353 4.92 0.95 9.65
C ASN A 353 4.35 2.24 10.25
N ALA A 354 4.20 2.32 11.57
CA ALA A 354 3.78 3.55 12.23
C ALA A 354 4.74 4.73 11.94
N LEU A 355 6.05 4.50 11.85
CA LEU A 355 7.02 5.54 11.49
C LEU A 355 6.81 6.06 10.07
N GLU A 356 6.50 5.17 9.12
CA GLU A 356 6.22 5.54 7.73
C GLU A 356 4.90 6.32 7.62
N ASN A 357 3.84 5.87 8.28
CA ASN A 357 2.55 6.57 8.30
C ASN A 357 2.68 7.96 8.95
N ILE A 358 3.46 8.09 10.04
CA ILE A 358 3.80 9.40 10.63
C ILE A 358 4.53 10.30 9.61
N ARG A 359 5.52 9.75 8.88
CA ARG A 359 6.25 10.51 7.85
C ARG A 359 5.32 11.01 6.76
N GLN A 360 4.42 10.16 6.26
CA GLN A 360 3.43 10.53 5.24
C GLN A 360 2.46 11.60 5.74
N SER A 361 1.90 11.42 6.94
CA SER A 361 1.02 12.41 7.59
C SER A 361 1.71 13.78 7.72
N ILE A 362 2.97 13.82 8.17
CA ILE A 362 3.76 15.06 8.23
C ILE A 362 3.91 15.69 6.83
N ALA A 363 4.22 14.91 5.79
CA ALA A 363 4.40 15.43 4.43
C ALA A 363 3.11 16.10 3.88
N PHE A 364 1.95 15.46 4.08
CA PHE A 364 0.66 16.05 3.71
C PHE A 364 0.38 17.34 4.49
N LEU A 365 0.58 17.32 5.81
CA LEU A 365 0.37 18.49 6.66
C LEU A 365 1.32 19.64 6.34
N GLN A 366 2.57 19.37 5.95
CA GLN A 366 3.53 20.39 5.55
C GLN A 366 3.06 21.14 4.30
N THR A 367 2.46 20.45 3.34
CA THR A 367 1.86 21.10 2.15
C THR A 367 0.73 22.06 2.55
N VAL A 368 -0.11 21.64 3.51
CA VAL A 368 -1.20 22.47 4.05
C VAL A 368 -0.66 23.64 4.88
N GLU A 369 0.34 23.41 5.73
CA GLU A 369 0.99 24.39 6.60
C GLU A 369 1.68 25.48 5.79
N ARG A 370 2.39 25.12 4.72
CA ARG A 370 3.06 26.07 3.83
C ARG A 370 2.09 26.82 2.92
N GLY A 371 0.89 26.26 2.71
CA GLY A 371 -0.13 26.84 1.83
C GLY A 371 0.22 26.67 0.35
N THR A 372 0.92 25.59 0.00
CA THR A 372 1.38 25.30 -1.38
C THR A 372 0.34 24.53 -2.20
N PHE A 373 -0.81 24.19 -1.62
CA PHE A 373 -1.96 23.63 -2.33
C PHE A 373 -2.58 24.65 -3.30
N ARG A 374 -3.19 24.16 -4.39
CA ARG A 374 -3.82 24.96 -5.45
C ARG A 374 -5.26 25.33 -5.11
N THR A 375 -6.01 24.41 -4.51
CA THR A 375 -7.44 24.58 -4.20
C THR A 375 -7.78 24.19 -2.76
N ARG A 376 -8.99 24.55 -2.30
CA ARG A 376 -9.44 24.16 -0.96
C ARG A 376 -9.80 22.68 -0.88
N GLU A 377 -10.26 22.14 -1.98
CA GLU A 377 -10.57 20.74 -2.20
C GLU A 377 -9.28 19.93 -2.06
N GLU A 378 -8.18 20.35 -2.71
CA GLU A 378 -6.86 19.73 -2.55
C GLU A 378 -6.37 19.79 -1.09
N ALA A 379 -6.50 20.94 -0.42
CA ALA A 379 -6.16 21.06 0.99
C ALA A 379 -6.99 20.12 1.88
N THR A 380 -8.27 19.90 1.54
CA THR A 380 -9.15 19.00 2.27
C THR A 380 -8.74 17.55 2.06
N GLY A 381 -8.44 17.15 0.82
CA GLY A 381 -7.95 15.81 0.50
C GLY A 381 -6.57 15.49 1.10
N LEU A 382 -5.68 16.48 1.23
CA LEU A 382 -4.42 16.33 1.98
C LEU A 382 -4.67 16.10 3.48
N LEU A 383 -5.61 16.83 4.07
CA LEU A 383 -5.97 16.68 5.48
C LEU A 383 -6.68 15.36 5.78
N GLU A 384 -7.47 14.86 4.83
CA GLU A 384 -8.12 13.56 4.93
C GLU A 384 -7.10 12.42 4.87
N ARG A 385 -6.17 12.45 3.91
CA ARG A 385 -5.06 11.50 3.88
C ARG A 385 -4.23 11.53 5.16
N ALA A 386 -3.86 12.71 5.65
CA ALA A 386 -3.15 12.84 6.92
C ALA A 386 -3.94 12.25 8.11
N LEU A 387 -5.27 12.32 8.10
CA LEU A 387 -6.10 11.68 9.13
C LEU A 387 -6.05 10.16 9.05
N ASN A 388 -6.15 9.59 7.84
CA ASN A 388 -6.10 8.14 7.65
C ASN A 388 -4.75 7.58 8.14
N GLU A 389 -3.63 8.14 7.66
CA GLU A 389 -2.27 7.73 8.09
C GLU A 389 -2.07 7.84 9.62
N THR A 390 -2.64 8.87 10.24
CA THR A 390 -2.55 9.05 11.69
C THR A 390 -3.41 8.02 12.43
N ASP A 391 -4.59 7.69 11.89
CA ASP A 391 -5.49 6.68 12.46
C ASP A 391 -4.88 5.28 12.32
N ASP A 392 -4.20 4.99 11.20
CA ASP A 392 -3.45 3.76 11.00
C ASP A 392 -2.28 3.62 11.97
N SER A 393 -1.50 4.69 12.15
CA SER A 393 -0.42 4.72 13.16
C SER A 393 -0.94 4.42 14.57
N VAL A 394 -2.12 4.96 14.93
CA VAL A 394 -2.76 4.70 16.22
C VAL A 394 -3.17 3.23 16.32
N ARG A 395 -3.85 2.69 15.30
CA ARG A 395 -4.33 1.30 15.25
C ARG A 395 -3.16 0.33 15.39
N VAL A 396 -2.16 0.45 14.52
CA VAL A 396 -0.98 -0.45 14.44
C VAL A 396 -0.22 -0.53 15.77
N LEU A 397 0.01 0.62 16.42
CA LEU A 397 0.67 0.66 17.72
C LEU A 397 -0.23 0.13 18.85
N SER A 398 -1.52 0.48 18.85
CA SER A 398 -2.46 0.05 19.90
C SER A 398 -2.69 -1.45 19.87
N ASP A 399 -2.85 -2.04 18.69
CA ASP A 399 -3.07 -3.48 18.50
C ASP A 399 -1.86 -4.29 18.97
N GLY A 400 -0.65 -3.75 18.81
CA GLY A 400 0.59 -4.34 19.35
C GLY A 400 0.85 -4.02 20.83
N GLY A 401 0.05 -3.18 21.47
CA GLY A 401 0.30 -2.68 22.82
C GLY A 401 1.58 -1.85 22.95
N LEU A 402 1.96 -1.14 21.89
CA LEU A 402 3.25 -0.46 21.75
C LEU A 402 3.14 1.04 22.04
N ASN A 403 4.14 1.56 22.75
CA ASN A 403 4.34 2.98 23.05
C ASN A 403 3.05 3.81 23.29
N PRO A 404 2.32 3.59 24.40
CA PRO A 404 1.12 4.38 24.73
C PRO A 404 1.34 5.89 24.74
N GLY A 405 2.57 6.35 25.01
CA GLY A 405 2.95 7.75 24.92
C GLY A 405 2.92 8.30 23.50
N ALA A 406 3.38 7.54 22.50
CA ALA A 406 3.28 7.91 21.09
C ALA A 406 1.83 7.89 20.63
N VAL A 407 1.05 6.87 21.04
CA VAL A 407 -0.39 6.78 20.75
C VAL A 407 -1.15 8.02 21.26
N ALA A 408 -0.81 8.52 22.45
CA ALA A 408 -1.42 9.73 22.99
C ALA A 408 -1.12 10.99 22.13
N ASP A 409 0.12 11.16 21.69
CA ASP A 409 0.51 12.27 20.81
C ASP A 409 -0.17 12.17 19.44
N LEU A 410 -0.26 10.96 18.87
CA LEU A 410 -0.97 10.71 17.62
C LEU A 410 -2.46 11.06 17.74
N GLY A 411 -3.09 10.71 18.87
CA GLY A 411 -4.48 11.09 19.15
C GLY A 411 -4.67 12.62 19.18
N GLU A 412 -3.71 13.36 19.73
CA GLU A 412 -3.75 14.82 19.72
C GLU A 412 -3.47 15.41 18.33
N ALA A 413 -2.50 14.87 17.60
CA ALA A 413 -2.23 15.23 16.21
C ALA A 413 -3.48 15.08 15.34
N ARG A 414 -4.15 13.92 15.45
CA ARG A 414 -5.42 13.66 14.79
C ARG A 414 -6.48 14.71 15.14
N ARG A 415 -6.64 15.04 16.42
CA ARG A 415 -7.59 16.06 16.89
C ARG A 415 -7.29 17.43 16.27
N LEU A 416 -6.02 17.78 16.10
CA LEU A 416 -5.57 19.02 15.48
C LEU A 416 -5.79 19.01 13.96
N THR A 417 -5.50 17.90 13.28
CA THR A 417 -5.77 17.75 11.84
C THR A 417 -7.27 17.88 11.55
N LYS A 418 -8.14 17.30 12.39
CA LYS A 418 -9.61 17.53 12.28
C LYS A 418 -9.97 19.01 12.40
N LYS A 419 -9.38 19.74 13.36
CA LYS A 419 -9.58 21.20 13.47
C LYS A 419 -9.08 21.94 12.22
N ALA A 420 -7.95 21.54 11.65
CA ALA A 420 -7.41 22.13 10.43
C ALA A 420 -8.40 21.99 9.26
N ARG A 421 -9.03 20.81 9.12
CA ARG A 421 -10.00 20.51 8.05
C ARG A 421 -11.21 21.44 8.10
N TRP A 422 -11.77 21.64 9.29
CA TRP A 422 -12.96 22.49 9.48
C TRP A 422 -12.67 23.98 9.60
N SER A 423 -11.40 24.37 9.78
CA SER A 423 -11.05 25.78 9.97
C SER A 423 -10.86 26.53 8.65
N PHE A 424 -11.50 27.69 8.55
CA PHE A 424 -11.29 28.63 7.44
C PHE A 424 -10.06 29.53 7.66
N PHE A 425 -9.83 30.00 8.89
CA PHE A 425 -8.80 30.99 9.20
C PHE A 425 -7.55 30.41 9.88
N PHE A 426 -7.68 29.29 10.59
CA PHE A 426 -6.60 28.72 11.41
C PHE A 426 -6.08 27.38 10.88
N ARG A 427 -6.46 26.99 9.66
CA ARG A 427 -6.03 25.72 9.03
C ARG A 427 -4.53 25.49 9.12
N ARG A 428 -3.74 26.46 8.65
CA ARG A 428 -2.27 26.38 8.63
C ARG A 428 -1.67 26.25 10.04
N ARG A 429 -2.26 26.97 11.00
CA ARG A 429 -1.84 26.90 12.41
C ARG A 429 -2.11 25.51 12.99
N TYR A 430 -3.31 24.96 12.79
CA TYR A 430 -3.63 23.62 13.28
C TYR A 430 -2.83 22.53 12.58
N ALA A 431 -2.53 22.68 11.28
CA ALA A 431 -1.62 21.77 10.58
C ALA A 431 -0.22 21.79 11.20
N ARG A 432 0.32 22.97 11.53
CA ARG A 432 1.60 23.10 12.23
C ARG A 432 1.58 22.46 13.62
N GLU A 433 0.53 22.69 14.40
CA GLU A 433 0.37 22.09 15.73
C GLU A 433 0.29 20.55 15.62
N ALA A 434 -0.41 20.01 14.62
CA ALA A 434 -0.47 18.57 14.37
C ALA A 434 0.89 17.97 14.01
N ILE A 435 1.69 18.65 13.18
CA ILE A 435 3.06 18.23 12.85
C ILE A 435 3.93 18.10 14.11
N ILE A 436 3.84 19.06 15.05
CA ILE A 436 4.62 19.02 16.29
C ILE A 436 4.27 17.76 17.11
N GLU A 437 3.00 17.40 17.20
CA GLU A 437 2.59 16.19 17.94
C GLU A 437 3.02 14.90 17.20
N LEU A 438 2.97 14.88 15.86
CA LEU A 438 3.52 13.76 15.06
C LEU A 438 5.04 13.60 15.27
N GLU A 439 5.78 14.70 15.31
CA GLU A 439 7.22 14.69 15.59
C GLU A 439 7.53 14.20 17.01
N ARG A 440 6.69 14.53 17.99
CA ARG A 440 6.81 13.99 19.36
C ARG A 440 6.51 12.50 19.42
N ALA A 441 5.46 12.04 18.73
CA ALA A 441 5.15 10.62 18.60
C ALA A 441 6.34 9.86 17.99
N ARG A 442 6.87 10.36 16.87
CA ARG A 442 8.08 9.80 16.23
C ARG A 442 9.26 9.79 17.19
N GLY A 443 9.49 10.89 17.91
CA GLY A 443 10.57 11.02 18.90
C GLY A 443 10.43 10.09 20.10
N LYS A 444 9.27 9.46 20.32
CA LYS A 444 9.09 8.40 21.33
C LYS A 444 9.42 7.00 20.80
N LEU A 445 9.32 6.79 19.48
CA LEU A 445 9.61 5.51 18.82
C LEU A 445 11.11 5.36 18.48
N VAL A 446 11.73 6.45 18.01
CA VAL A 446 13.13 6.47 17.54
C VAL A 446 13.91 7.65 18.09
N GLU A 447 15.22 7.48 18.22
CA GLU A 447 16.12 8.59 18.52
C GLU A 447 16.19 9.56 17.32
N THR A 448 16.13 10.87 17.61
CA THR A 448 16.39 11.91 16.62
C THR A 448 17.90 12.13 16.54
N SER A 449 18.48 11.82 15.39
CA SER A 449 19.89 12.13 15.05
C SER A 449 20.15 13.62 14.96
#